data_AF-A0A7C2WQB0-F1
#
_entry.id   AF-A0A7C2WQB0-F1
#
_cell.length_a   1.000
_cell.length_b   1.000
_cell.length_c   1.000
_cell.angle_alpha   90.00
_cell.angle_beta   90.00
_cell.angle_gamma   90.00
#
_symmetry.space_group_name_H-M   'P 1'
#
loop_
_entity.id
_entity.type
_entity.pdbx_description
1 polymer ?
#
loop_
_entity_poly.entity_id
_entity_poly.type
_entity_poly.pdbx_seq_one_letter_code
_entity_poly.pdbx_strand_id
1 'polypeptide(L)'
;MSEASRIEAIEAKLKTLEHELGIQKDIEEVRRLHYIYMYYNSNRMAKQLIDLVAEDAESIEIAGRGVYYGKEGFRKNFSNPGEDVKDRGWSFGNVLFQLGGMDVITVAEDRKTAKGRFAVLTPVITGFPDNQRVSLNAGVYEQEFVREDGFWKIGKFKYVHYFMVQFEDLQVIPGYSRWPDKDNPPDAPTTWYHPFPEAGVMPFHFPNPVTGEMPPEIVDPTHYWLGNWPGEFGQRGRKNDASKE
;
A
#
# COMPACT_ATOMS: atom_id res chain seq x y z
N MET A 1 -20.59 23.42 43.12
CA MET A 1 -20.83 22.08 42.53
C MET A 1 -20.90 21.08 43.66
N SER A 2 -21.86 20.15 43.62
CA SER A 2 -21.88 19.03 44.57
C SER A 2 -20.69 18.11 44.32
N GLU A 3 -20.30 17.32 45.32
CA GLU A 3 -19.27 16.30 45.18
C GLU A 3 -19.63 15.30 44.07
N ALA A 4 -20.90 14.88 43.99
CA ALA A 4 -21.42 14.04 42.92
C ALA A 4 -21.22 14.66 41.52
N SER A 5 -21.57 15.93 41.34
CA SER A 5 -21.38 16.65 40.07
C SER A 5 -19.89 16.79 39.69
N ARG A 6 -19.00 16.88 40.67
CA ARG A 6 -17.55 16.90 40.43
C ARG A 6 -17.03 15.52 40.01
N ILE A 7 -17.51 14.44 40.61
CA ILE A 7 -17.15 13.06 40.25
C ILE A 7 -17.60 12.76 38.81
N GLU A 8 -18.86 13.04 38.47
CA GLU A 8 -19.39 12.84 37.12
C GLU A 8 -18.58 13.60 36.05
N ALA A 9 -18.19 14.84 36.34
CA ALA A 9 -17.37 15.64 35.43
C ALA A 9 -15.95 15.07 35.26
N ILE A 10 -15.39 14.44 36.29
CA ILE A 10 -14.08 13.77 36.22
C ILE A 10 -14.19 12.48 35.41
N GLU A 11 -15.22 11.65 35.64
CA GLU A 11 -15.44 10.40 34.90
C GLU A 11 -15.64 10.66 33.41
N ALA A 12 -16.41 11.69 33.04
CA ALA A 12 -16.59 12.09 31.66
C ALA A 12 -15.28 12.51 30.99
N LYS A 13 -14.45 13.29 31.71
CA LYS A 13 -13.11 13.69 31.23
C LYS A 13 -12.17 12.49 31.11
N LEU A 14 -12.19 11.59 32.07
CA LEU A 14 -11.36 10.38 32.06
C LEU A 14 -11.70 9.51 30.83
N LYS A 15 -12.99 9.25 30.60
CA LYS A 15 -13.46 8.50 29.43
C LYS A 15 -13.01 9.14 28.11
N THR A 16 -13.07 10.47 28.02
CA THR A 16 -12.61 11.22 26.84
C THR A 16 -11.11 11.04 26.62
N LEU A 17 -10.31 11.23 27.67
CA LEU A 17 -8.85 11.06 27.59
C LEU A 17 -8.42 9.62 27.32
N GLU A 18 -9.12 8.63 27.89
CA GLU A 18 -8.88 7.21 27.61
C GLU A 18 -9.16 6.87 26.14
N HIS A 19 -10.20 7.45 25.56
CA HIS A 19 -10.53 7.29 24.14
C HIS A 19 -9.47 7.93 23.24
N GLU A 20 -9.13 9.20 23.49
CA GLU A 20 -8.09 9.93 22.73
C GLU A 20 -6.72 9.24 22.82
N LEU A 21 -6.32 8.78 24.01
CA LEU A 21 -5.12 7.99 24.20
C LEU A 21 -5.20 6.67 23.45
N GLY A 22 -6.38 6.05 23.43
CA GLY A 22 -6.68 4.86 22.65
C GLY A 22 -6.42 5.06 21.16
N ILE A 23 -6.93 6.16 20.59
CA ILE A 23 -6.71 6.53 19.18
C ILE A 23 -5.22 6.73 18.90
N GLN A 24 -4.48 7.43 19.76
CA GLN A 24 -3.03 7.64 19.58
C GLN A 24 -2.22 6.35 19.64
N LYS A 25 -2.59 5.43 20.55
CA LYS A 25 -1.98 4.10 20.62
C LYS A 25 -2.26 3.30 19.35
N ASP A 26 -3.49 3.35 18.84
CA ASP A 26 -3.87 2.63 17.62
C ASP A 26 -3.13 3.16 16.39
N ILE A 27 -2.92 4.48 16.28
CA ILE A 27 -2.09 5.07 15.22
C ILE A 27 -0.67 4.49 15.25
N GLU A 28 -0.05 4.39 16.43
CA GLU A 28 1.29 3.84 16.57
C GLU A 28 1.33 2.32 16.31
N GLU A 29 0.32 1.57 16.77
CA GLU A 29 0.20 0.13 16.48
C GLU A 29 0.09 -0.14 14.98
N VAL A 30 -0.72 0.64 14.26
CA VAL A 30 -0.86 0.54 12.79
C VAL A 30 0.42 0.94 12.07
N ARG A 31 1.09 2.03 12.50
CA ARG A 31 2.39 2.44 11.95
C ARG A 31 3.42 1.33 12.09
N ARG A 32 3.55 0.79 13.30
CA ARG A 32 4.46 -0.29 13.63
C ARG A 32 4.14 -1.54 12.82
N LEU A 33 2.87 -1.91 12.68
CA LEU A 33 2.42 -3.03 11.85
C LEU A 33 2.89 -2.87 10.40
N HIS A 34 2.69 -1.68 9.81
CA HIS A 34 3.12 -1.42 8.44
C HIS A 34 4.65 -1.48 8.26
N TYR A 35 5.42 -0.95 9.21
CA TYR A 35 6.88 -1.05 9.17
C TYR A 35 7.37 -2.49 9.39
N ILE A 36 6.71 -3.28 10.25
CA ILE A 36 7.00 -4.72 10.39
C ILE A 36 6.73 -5.44 9.06
N TYR A 37 5.62 -5.15 8.39
CA TYR A 37 5.35 -5.65 7.03
C TYR A 37 6.52 -5.33 6.08
N MET A 38 7.01 -4.08 6.06
CA MET A 38 8.13 -3.67 5.21
C MET A 38 9.42 -4.43 5.55
N TYR A 39 9.71 -4.66 6.83
CA TYR A 39 10.85 -5.47 7.25
C TYR A 39 10.71 -6.93 6.78
N TYR A 40 9.55 -7.56 6.96
CA TYR A 40 9.34 -8.92 6.50
C TYR A 40 9.43 -9.05 4.98
N ASN A 41 8.83 -8.12 4.23
CA ASN A 41 8.92 -8.10 2.78
C ASN A 41 10.37 -7.90 2.30
N SER A 42 11.08 -6.93 2.89
CA SER A 42 12.50 -6.68 2.58
C SER A 42 13.36 -7.92 2.83
N ASN A 43 13.09 -8.66 3.90
CA ASN A 43 13.86 -9.84 4.31
C ASN A 43 13.34 -11.17 3.75
N ARG A 44 12.37 -11.15 2.83
CA ARG A 44 11.75 -12.36 2.24
C ARG A 44 11.17 -13.32 3.30
N MET A 45 10.56 -12.76 4.33
CA MET A 45 9.86 -13.46 5.42
C MET A 45 8.37 -13.54 5.11
N ALA A 46 8.02 -14.21 4.02
CA ALA A 46 6.67 -14.20 3.48
C ALA A 46 5.65 -14.87 4.41
N LYS A 47 6.04 -15.89 5.18
CA LYS A 47 5.12 -16.53 6.13
C LYS A 47 4.75 -15.56 7.24
N GLN A 48 5.76 -14.89 7.82
CA GLN A 48 5.53 -13.86 8.85
C GLN A 48 4.65 -12.72 8.33
N LEU A 49 4.84 -12.32 7.07
CA LEU A 49 4.04 -11.29 6.43
C LEU A 49 2.57 -11.69 6.31
N ILE A 50 2.28 -12.91 5.86
CA ILE A 50 0.90 -13.39 5.70
C ILE A 50 0.17 -13.47 7.05
N ASP A 51 0.88 -13.72 8.15
CA ASP A 51 0.29 -13.74 9.50
C ASP A 51 -0.13 -12.33 9.99
N LEU A 52 0.32 -11.25 9.33
CA LEU A 52 -0.14 -9.87 9.59
C LEU A 52 -1.48 -9.55 8.91
N VAL A 53 -1.95 -10.41 8.02
CA VAL A 53 -3.16 -10.21 7.21
C VAL A 53 -4.37 -10.77 7.95
N ALA A 54 -5.44 -9.97 7.99
CA ALA A 54 -6.71 -10.37 8.58
C ALA A 54 -7.27 -11.62 7.90
N GLU A 55 -8.00 -12.45 8.62
CA GLU A 55 -8.59 -13.65 8.03
C GLU A 55 -9.60 -13.27 6.93
N ASP A 56 -10.44 -12.28 7.21
CA ASP A 56 -11.42 -11.72 6.28
C ASP A 56 -10.86 -10.53 5.48
N ALA A 57 -9.57 -10.53 5.16
CA ALA A 57 -8.97 -9.47 4.34
C ALA A 57 -9.68 -9.35 2.98
N GLU A 58 -10.03 -8.14 2.57
CA GLU A 58 -10.80 -7.86 1.36
C GLU A 58 -9.99 -8.19 0.09
N SER A 59 -8.83 -7.56 -0.08
CA SER A 59 -8.02 -7.71 -1.30
C SER A 59 -6.60 -7.15 -1.19
N ILE A 60 -5.77 -7.58 -2.14
CA ILE A 60 -4.45 -7.02 -2.42
C ILE A 60 -4.32 -6.61 -3.89
N GLU A 61 -3.75 -5.43 -4.12
CA GLU A 61 -3.34 -4.89 -5.42
C GLU A 61 -1.87 -4.46 -5.35
N ILE A 62 -1.01 -4.98 -6.24
CA ILE A 62 0.40 -4.60 -6.31
C ILE A 62 0.73 -4.10 -7.72
N ALA A 63 1.09 -2.83 -7.87
CA ALA A 63 1.72 -2.26 -9.05
C ALA A 63 1.02 -2.60 -10.39
N GLY A 64 -0.33 -2.54 -10.43
CA GLY A 64 -1.09 -2.77 -11.66
C GLY A 64 -1.31 -4.23 -12.05
N ARG A 65 -0.97 -5.20 -11.19
CA ARG A 65 -1.12 -6.65 -11.47
C ARG A 65 -2.57 -7.16 -11.47
N GLY A 66 -3.53 -6.32 -11.13
CA GLY A 66 -4.91 -6.71 -10.84
C GLY A 66 -5.19 -6.84 -9.35
N VAL A 67 -6.46 -7.14 -9.06
CA VAL A 67 -7.01 -7.36 -7.72
C VAL A 67 -6.99 -8.85 -7.43
N TYR A 68 -6.50 -9.22 -6.25
CA TYR A 68 -6.59 -10.57 -5.72
C TYR A 68 -7.39 -10.54 -4.42
N TYR A 69 -8.45 -11.34 -4.32
CA TYR A 69 -9.38 -11.29 -3.19
C TYR A 69 -8.95 -12.18 -2.03
N GLY A 70 -9.33 -11.78 -0.81
CA GLY A 70 -9.12 -12.61 0.36
C GLY A 70 -7.67 -12.68 0.82
N LYS A 71 -7.45 -13.31 1.97
CA LYS A 71 -6.11 -13.70 2.44
C LYS A 71 -5.38 -14.63 1.46
N GLU A 72 -6.12 -15.44 0.69
CA GLU A 72 -5.54 -16.26 -0.38
C GLU A 72 -4.94 -15.40 -1.50
N GLY A 73 -5.55 -14.25 -1.83
CA GLY A 73 -4.97 -13.29 -2.75
C GLY A 73 -3.61 -12.74 -2.28
N PHE A 74 -3.46 -12.49 -0.98
CA PHE A 74 -2.16 -12.16 -0.39
C PHE A 74 -1.18 -13.32 -0.55
N ARG A 75 -1.57 -14.56 -0.23
CA ARG A 75 -0.70 -15.74 -0.38
C ARG A 75 -0.18 -15.89 -1.81
N LYS A 76 -1.05 -15.76 -2.81
CA LYS A 76 -0.70 -15.75 -4.24
C LYS A 76 0.34 -14.68 -4.60
N ASN A 77 0.29 -13.51 -3.98
CA ASN A 77 1.23 -12.42 -4.27
C ASN A 77 2.62 -12.62 -3.61
N PHE A 78 2.72 -13.47 -2.60
CA PHE A 78 3.94 -13.71 -1.82
C PHE A 78 4.48 -15.15 -1.90
N SER A 79 3.95 -15.98 -2.80
CA SER A 79 4.52 -17.28 -3.17
C SER A 79 4.79 -17.36 -4.67
N ASN A 80 5.54 -18.40 -5.07
CA ASN A 80 5.62 -18.76 -6.50
C ASN A 80 4.36 -19.56 -6.89
N PRO A 81 3.96 -19.56 -8.16
CA PRO A 81 2.86 -20.41 -8.63
C PRO A 81 3.06 -21.88 -8.22
N GLY A 82 2.05 -22.46 -7.58
CA GLY A 82 2.08 -23.85 -7.10
C GLY A 82 2.94 -24.12 -5.86
N GLU A 83 3.53 -23.09 -5.24
CA GLU A 83 4.28 -23.22 -3.99
C GLU A 83 3.52 -22.63 -2.79
N ASP A 84 3.73 -23.24 -1.62
CA ASP A 84 3.35 -22.64 -0.36
C ASP A 84 4.19 -21.41 0.00
N VAL A 85 3.57 -20.49 0.74
CA VAL A 85 4.25 -19.36 1.36
C VAL A 85 5.28 -19.85 2.38
N LYS A 86 6.51 -19.35 2.28
CA LYS A 86 7.62 -19.74 3.17
C LYS A 86 8.58 -18.59 3.42
N ASP A 87 9.19 -18.60 4.59
CA ASP A 87 10.29 -17.70 4.93
C ASP A 87 11.57 -18.19 4.24
N ARG A 88 12.16 -17.32 3.40
CA ARG A 88 13.34 -17.66 2.59
C ARG A 88 14.60 -16.96 3.08
N GLY A 89 14.47 -15.80 3.73
CA GLY A 89 15.60 -14.92 4.01
C GLY A 89 16.23 -14.35 2.73
N TRP A 90 17.27 -13.54 2.90
CA TRP A 90 18.05 -13.04 1.77
C TRP A 90 18.82 -14.16 1.08
N SER A 91 18.75 -14.17 -0.25
CA SER A 91 19.66 -14.93 -1.09
C SER A 91 20.91 -14.09 -1.33
N PHE A 92 22.08 -14.72 -1.30
CA PHE A 92 23.34 -14.08 -1.64
C PHE A 92 23.22 -13.26 -2.93
N GLY A 93 23.73 -12.03 -2.89
CA GLY A 93 23.76 -11.12 -4.03
C GLY A 93 22.40 -10.54 -4.48
N ASN A 94 21.34 -10.70 -3.67
CA ASN A 94 20.03 -10.13 -3.96
C ASN A 94 19.46 -9.44 -2.71
N VAL A 95 19.26 -8.13 -2.81
CA VAL A 95 18.75 -7.28 -1.75
C VAL A 95 17.58 -6.47 -2.29
N LEU A 96 16.47 -6.52 -1.56
CA LEU A 96 15.37 -5.58 -1.67
C LEU A 96 15.22 -4.93 -0.30
N PHE A 97 15.20 -3.61 -0.24
CA PHE A 97 15.08 -2.88 1.01
C PHE A 97 14.04 -1.79 0.90
N GLN A 98 13.06 -1.77 1.79
CA GLN A 98 12.00 -0.78 1.77
C GLN A 98 12.26 0.33 2.78
N LEU A 99 12.45 1.55 2.26
CA LEU A 99 12.56 2.78 3.04
C LEU A 99 11.18 3.44 3.08
N GLY A 100 10.42 3.18 4.15
CA GLY A 100 9.10 3.76 4.37
C GLY A 100 9.16 5.15 5.02
N GLY A 101 8.15 5.98 4.77
CA GLY A 101 7.97 7.26 5.45
C GLY A 101 6.72 8.00 4.98
N MET A 102 6.61 9.28 5.36
CA MET A 102 5.46 10.15 5.05
C MET A 102 4.10 9.51 5.43
N ASP A 103 4.05 8.83 6.56
CA ASP A 103 2.84 8.13 6.96
C ASP A 103 1.74 9.09 7.40
N VAL A 104 0.52 8.86 6.89
CA VAL A 104 -0.71 9.51 7.38
C VAL A 104 -1.69 8.39 7.71
N ILE A 105 -2.03 8.28 8.99
CA ILE A 105 -2.87 7.21 9.53
C ILE A 105 -4.10 7.83 10.17
N THR A 106 -5.27 7.35 9.78
CA THR A 106 -6.57 7.76 10.31
C THR A 106 -7.26 6.56 10.94
N VAL A 107 -7.49 6.59 12.25
CA VAL A 107 -8.22 5.55 12.99
C VAL A 107 -9.68 5.98 13.13
N ALA A 108 -10.62 5.07 12.88
CA ALA A 108 -12.04 5.34 13.06
C ALA A 108 -12.38 5.55 14.56
N GLU A 109 -13.42 6.33 14.83
CA GLU A 109 -13.88 6.64 16.19
C GLU A 109 -14.26 5.40 17.02
N ASP A 110 -14.66 4.31 16.38
CA ASP A 110 -14.96 3.06 17.08
C ASP A 110 -13.72 2.21 17.38
N ARG A 111 -12.53 2.64 16.91
CA ARG A 111 -11.24 1.97 17.06
C ARG A 111 -11.21 0.55 16.49
N LYS A 112 -12.06 0.26 15.50
CA LYS A 112 -12.13 -1.05 14.82
C LYS A 112 -11.51 -1.07 13.44
N THR A 113 -11.42 0.08 12.78
CA THR A 113 -10.83 0.21 11.45
C THR A 113 -9.88 1.40 11.39
N ALA A 114 -8.91 1.34 10.48
CA ALA A 114 -8.00 2.45 10.21
C ALA A 114 -7.61 2.47 8.73
N LYS A 115 -7.21 3.63 8.23
CA LYS A 115 -6.59 3.80 6.91
C LYS A 115 -5.18 4.34 7.09
N GLY A 116 -4.27 3.94 6.22
CA GLY A 116 -2.89 4.40 6.25
C GLY A 116 -2.32 4.60 4.86
N ARG A 117 -1.74 5.78 4.64
CA ARG A 117 -0.94 6.11 3.44
C ARG A 117 0.52 6.12 3.82
N PHE A 118 1.38 5.46 3.06
CA PHE A 118 2.81 5.40 3.32
C PHE A 118 3.59 5.56 2.03
N ALA A 119 4.51 6.52 1.96
CA ALA A 119 5.47 6.58 0.86
C ALA A 119 6.54 5.51 1.05
N VAL A 120 7.05 4.98 -0.06
CA VAL A 120 8.15 4.03 -0.03
C VAL A 120 9.14 4.31 -1.14
N LEU A 121 10.43 4.24 -0.79
CA LEU A 121 11.54 4.16 -1.71
C LEU A 121 12.22 2.79 -1.54
N THR A 122 12.43 2.07 -2.63
CA THR A 122 12.89 0.67 -2.59
C THR A 122 14.09 0.47 -3.51
N PRO A 123 15.32 0.55 -2.98
CA PRO A 123 16.50 0.04 -3.67
C PRO A 123 16.39 -1.47 -3.88
N VAL A 124 16.71 -1.91 -5.09
CA VAL A 124 16.76 -3.32 -5.46
C VAL A 124 18.09 -3.59 -6.16
N ILE A 125 18.88 -4.49 -5.58
CA ILE A 125 20.19 -4.91 -6.07
C ILE A 125 20.14 -6.42 -6.27
N THR A 126 20.44 -6.92 -7.46
CA THR A 126 20.38 -8.35 -7.78
C THR A 126 21.58 -8.78 -8.60
N GLY A 127 21.94 -10.05 -8.58
CA GLY A 127 22.95 -10.62 -9.49
C GLY A 127 24.39 -10.29 -9.11
N PHE A 128 24.74 -10.24 -7.82
CA PHE A 128 26.15 -10.18 -7.43
C PHE A 128 26.79 -11.59 -7.41
N PRO A 129 28.08 -11.74 -7.79
CA PRO A 129 28.98 -10.70 -8.32
C PRO A 129 28.81 -10.44 -9.82
N ASP A 130 28.19 -11.37 -10.56
CA ASP A 130 28.11 -11.34 -12.02
C ASP A 130 26.71 -10.95 -12.53
N ASN A 131 26.63 -9.99 -13.44
CA ASN A 131 25.39 -9.41 -13.98
C ASN A 131 24.59 -8.60 -12.94
N GLN A 132 25.30 -7.81 -12.12
CA GLN A 132 24.67 -6.95 -11.13
C GLN A 132 23.72 -5.96 -11.79
N ARG A 133 22.48 -5.89 -11.26
CA ARG A 133 21.48 -4.90 -11.63
C ARG A 133 21.13 -4.08 -10.41
N VAL A 134 21.12 -2.77 -10.58
CA VAL A 134 20.73 -1.81 -9.54
C VAL A 134 19.56 -1.00 -10.05
N SER A 135 18.49 -0.97 -9.26
CA SER A 135 17.33 -0.15 -9.54
C SER A 135 16.78 0.46 -8.26
N LEU A 136 16.03 1.54 -8.42
CA LEU A 136 15.35 2.24 -7.35
C LEU A 136 13.89 2.43 -7.73
N ASN A 137 12.99 1.98 -6.88
CA ASN A 137 11.54 2.08 -7.12
C ASN A 137 10.89 2.98 -6.09
N ALA A 138 9.92 3.79 -6.51
CA ALA A 138 9.14 4.59 -5.59
C ALA A 138 7.65 4.38 -5.80
N GLY A 139 6.89 4.60 -4.73
CA GLY A 139 5.44 4.48 -4.77
C GLY A 139 4.81 4.84 -3.45
N VAL A 140 3.52 4.54 -3.35
CA VAL A 140 2.74 4.68 -2.12
C VAL A 140 1.96 3.40 -1.83
N TYR A 141 1.87 3.09 -0.54
CA TYR A 141 0.88 2.17 -0.01
C TYR A 141 -0.35 2.95 0.41
N GLU A 142 -1.53 2.47 0.02
CA GLU A 142 -2.82 2.85 0.58
C GLU A 142 -3.44 1.59 1.17
N GLN A 143 -3.53 1.52 2.49
CA GLN A 143 -4.01 0.33 3.19
C GLN A 143 -5.19 0.65 4.08
N GLU A 144 -6.05 -0.34 4.22
CA GLU A 144 -7.08 -0.37 5.25
C GLU A 144 -6.75 -1.49 6.24
N PHE A 145 -6.86 -1.16 7.52
CA PHE A 145 -6.56 -2.04 8.64
C PHE A 145 -7.82 -2.30 9.42
N VAL A 146 -7.91 -3.50 9.97
CA VAL A 146 -9.04 -3.96 10.79
C VAL A 146 -8.51 -4.51 12.10
N ARG A 147 -9.29 -4.34 13.17
CA ARG A 147 -8.99 -4.94 14.46
C ARG A 147 -9.67 -6.31 14.54
N GLU A 148 -8.86 -7.37 14.57
CA GLU A 148 -9.30 -8.77 14.63
C GLU A 148 -8.68 -9.42 15.86
N ASP A 149 -9.50 -10.03 16.72
CA ASP A 149 -9.09 -10.65 17.99
C ASP A 149 -8.25 -9.74 18.90
N GLY A 150 -8.53 -8.43 18.87
CA GLY A 150 -7.84 -7.41 19.65
C GLY A 150 -6.56 -6.87 19.01
N PHE A 151 -6.11 -7.40 17.87
CA PHE A 151 -4.91 -6.97 17.16
C PHE A 151 -5.26 -6.22 15.87
N TRP A 152 -4.48 -5.20 15.54
CA TRP A 152 -4.53 -4.60 14.20
C TRP A 152 -3.93 -5.56 13.17
N LYS A 153 -4.63 -5.72 12.04
CA LYS A 153 -4.21 -6.53 10.89
C LYS A 153 -4.50 -5.81 9.59
N ILE A 154 -3.81 -6.20 8.53
CA ILE A 154 -4.02 -5.67 7.17
C ILE A 154 -5.33 -6.26 6.62
N GLY A 155 -6.30 -5.41 6.31
CA GLY A 155 -7.59 -5.80 5.72
C GLY A 155 -7.65 -5.56 4.21
N LYS A 156 -7.13 -4.45 3.72
CA LYS A 156 -7.05 -4.14 2.29
C LYS A 156 -5.70 -3.53 1.97
N PHE A 157 -5.08 -3.99 0.90
CA PHE A 157 -3.72 -3.59 0.55
C PHE A 157 -3.65 -3.08 -0.88
N LYS A 158 -3.15 -1.85 -1.06
CA LYS A 158 -2.85 -1.33 -2.38
C LYS A 158 -1.46 -0.72 -2.40
N TYR A 159 -0.60 -1.23 -3.28
CA TYR A 159 0.66 -0.60 -3.62
C TYR A 159 0.58 0.01 -5.01
N VAL A 160 0.62 1.34 -5.06
CA VAL A 160 0.78 2.09 -6.30
C VAL A 160 2.26 2.35 -6.49
N HIS A 161 2.82 1.70 -7.49
CA HIS A 161 4.16 2.00 -8.00
C HIS A 161 4.09 3.24 -8.90
N TYR A 162 4.94 4.24 -8.64
CA TYR A 162 4.99 5.46 -9.45
C TYR A 162 6.09 5.41 -10.51
N PHE A 163 7.30 5.00 -10.15
CA PHE A 163 8.40 4.91 -11.10
C PHE A 163 9.50 3.97 -10.62
N MET A 164 10.31 3.55 -11.59
CA MET A 164 11.57 2.85 -11.41
C MET A 164 12.67 3.63 -12.11
N VAL A 165 13.84 3.74 -11.46
CA VAL A 165 15.09 4.20 -12.07
C VAL A 165 16.00 2.99 -12.23
N GLN A 166 16.45 2.74 -13.46
CA GLN A 166 17.50 1.75 -13.72
C GLN A 166 18.85 2.47 -13.79
N PHE A 167 19.86 1.97 -13.06
CA PHE A 167 21.14 2.66 -12.94
C PHE A 167 22.09 2.38 -14.11
N GLU A 168 21.79 1.36 -14.93
CA GLU A 168 22.59 1.02 -16.12
C GLU A 168 22.55 2.16 -17.15
N ASP A 169 21.37 2.75 -17.35
CA ASP A 169 21.10 3.79 -18.34
C ASP A 169 20.56 5.10 -17.72
N LEU A 170 20.36 5.13 -16.40
CA LEU A 170 19.71 6.23 -15.66
C LEU A 170 18.31 6.57 -16.19
N GLN A 171 17.61 5.59 -16.76
CA GLN A 171 16.28 5.78 -17.32
C GLN A 171 15.20 5.69 -16.23
N VAL A 172 14.27 6.65 -16.25
CA VAL A 172 13.02 6.60 -15.48
C VAL A 172 11.94 5.90 -16.31
N ILE A 173 11.37 4.83 -15.78
CA ILE A 173 10.34 4.01 -16.44
C ILE A 173 9.15 3.79 -15.50
N PRO A 174 7.94 3.48 -16.01
CA PRO A 174 6.77 3.08 -15.20
C PRO A 174 6.97 1.79 -14.37
N GLY A 175 8.14 1.16 -14.45
CA GLY A 175 8.52 -0.02 -13.68
C GLY A 175 7.56 -1.21 -13.78
N TYR A 176 7.08 -1.72 -12.64
CA TYR A 176 6.38 -3.01 -12.48
C TYR A 176 4.97 -3.12 -13.11
N SER A 177 4.66 -2.31 -14.12
CA SER A 177 3.44 -2.37 -14.93
C SER A 177 3.40 -3.62 -15.84
N ARG A 178 3.62 -4.79 -15.25
CA ARG A 178 3.69 -6.08 -15.95
C ARG A 178 2.28 -6.64 -16.09
N TRP A 179 2.08 -7.33 -17.20
CA TRP A 179 0.93 -8.20 -17.42
C TRP A 179 0.75 -9.15 -16.23
N PRO A 180 -0.50 -9.44 -15.81
CA PRO A 180 -0.71 -10.42 -14.75
C PRO A 180 -0.09 -11.76 -15.11
N ASP A 181 0.55 -12.41 -14.13
CA ASP A 181 1.20 -13.69 -14.34
C ASP A 181 0.16 -14.71 -14.87
N LYS A 182 0.44 -15.34 -16.01
CA LYS A 182 -0.49 -16.32 -16.60
C LYS A 182 -0.69 -17.52 -15.68
N ASP A 183 0.33 -17.85 -14.91
CA ASP A 183 0.31 -18.98 -13.97
C ASP A 183 -0.23 -18.54 -12.60
N ASN A 184 -0.49 -17.25 -12.41
CA ASN A 184 -1.08 -16.68 -11.19
C ASN A 184 -1.96 -15.44 -11.49
N PRO A 185 -3.09 -15.64 -12.20
CA PRO A 185 -3.93 -14.54 -12.67
C PRO A 185 -4.68 -13.86 -11.52
N PRO A 186 -4.97 -12.55 -11.64
CA PRO A 186 -5.78 -11.80 -10.71
C PRO A 186 -7.25 -12.18 -10.85
N ASP A 187 -8.01 -11.96 -9.79
CA ASP A 187 -9.44 -12.23 -9.75
C ASP A 187 -10.25 -11.10 -10.41
N ALA A 188 -9.71 -9.87 -10.46
CA ALA A 188 -10.30 -8.74 -11.19
C ALA A 188 -9.23 -7.75 -11.72
N PRO A 189 -9.60 -6.85 -12.67
CA PRO A 189 -8.71 -5.80 -13.14
C PRO A 189 -8.29 -4.82 -12.03
N THR A 190 -7.17 -4.13 -12.22
CA THR A 190 -6.71 -3.09 -11.28
C THR A 190 -7.70 -1.93 -11.21
N THR A 191 -7.94 -1.43 -10.01
CA THR A 191 -8.97 -0.41 -9.77
C THR A 191 -8.51 1.02 -10.09
N TRP A 192 -7.24 1.35 -9.84
CA TRP A 192 -6.62 2.66 -10.10
C TRP A 192 -5.10 2.51 -10.12
N TYR A 193 -4.41 2.94 -11.18
CA TYR A 193 -2.96 2.83 -11.31
C TYR A 193 -2.42 3.73 -12.45
N HIS A 194 -1.64 4.74 -12.07
CA HIS A 194 -1.17 5.80 -12.97
C HIS A 194 0.33 6.12 -12.75
N PRO A 195 1.25 5.22 -13.14
CA PRO A 195 2.69 5.43 -12.98
C PRO A 195 3.22 6.50 -13.95
N PHE A 196 4.48 6.92 -13.77
CA PHE A 196 5.19 7.81 -14.70
C PHE A 196 5.11 7.28 -16.14
N PRO A 197 4.84 8.13 -17.16
CA PRO A 197 4.83 9.60 -17.12
C PRO A 197 3.48 10.23 -16.76
N GLU A 198 2.47 9.43 -16.43
CA GLU A 198 1.12 9.92 -16.12
C GLU A 198 1.05 10.62 -14.76
N ALA A 199 1.64 9.98 -13.73
CA ALA A 199 1.77 10.52 -12.37
C ALA A 199 0.46 11.04 -11.76
N GLY A 200 -0.62 10.25 -11.86
CA GLY A 200 -1.93 10.62 -11.32
C GLY A 200 -1.92 10.83 -9.80
N VAL A 201 -2.77 11.75 -9.32
CA VAL A 201 -2.94 12.01 -7.89
C VAL A 201 -3.86 10.96 -7.26
N MET A 202 -3.31 10.10 -6.41
CA MET A 202 -4.12 9.11 -5.69
C MET A 202 -5.08 9.81 -4.71
N PRO A 203 -6.41 9.55 -4.80
CA PRO A 203 -7.41 10.21 -3.95
C PRO A 203 -7.05 10.10 -2.47
N PHE A 204 -7.06 11.21 -1.75
CA PHE A 204 -6.71 11.25 -0.32
C PHE A 204 -7.83 10.62 0.53
N HIS A 205 -7.48 9.86 1.57
CA HIS A 205 -8.46 9.36 2.56
C HIS A 205 -8.60 10.28 3.78
N PHE A 206 -7.81 11.35 3.84
CA PHE A 206 -7.74 12.27 4.96
C PHE A 206 -8.05 13.70 4.52
N PRO A 207 -8.76 14.48 5.35
CA PRO A 207 -9.05 15.87 5.07
C PRO A 207 -7.82 16.76 5.33
N ASN A 208 -7.88 17.98 4.83
CA ASN A 208 -6.96 19.03 5.27
C ASN A 208 -7.27 19.36 6.75
N PRO A 209 -6.30 19.23 7.68
CA PRO A 209 -6.55 19.39 9.11
C PRO A 209 -6.85 20.84 9.53
N VAL A 210 -6.61 21.83 8.68
CA VAL A 210 -6.90 23.25 8.95
C VAL A 210 -8.31 23.63 8.48
N THR A 211 -8.76 23.10 7.34
CA THR A 211 -10.09 23.43 6.78
C THR A 211 -11.16 22.40 7.11
N GLY A 212 -10.78 21.16 7.44
CA GLY A 212 -11.69 20.03 7.60
C GLY A 212 -12.22 19.46 6.27
N GLU A 213 -11.91 20.09 5.14
CA GLU A 213 -12.38 19.69 3.82
C GLU A 213 -11.45 18.62 3.21
N MET A 214 -12.05 17.66 2.49
CA MET A 214 -11.30 16.75 1.65
C MET A 214 -10.67 17.50 0.47
N PRO A 215 -9.40 17.23 0.11
CA PRO A 215 -8.87 17.70 -1.15
C PRO A 215 -9.78 17.27 -2.31
N PRO A 216 -10.00 18.12 -3.33
CA PRO A 216 -10.78 17.72 -4.49
C PRO A 216 -10.11 16.55 -5.20
N GLU A 217 -10.91 15.62 -5.73
CA GLU A 217 -10.39 14.60 -6.62
C GLU A 217 -9.90 15.26 -7.91
N ILE A 218 -8.60 15.10 -8.18
CA ILE A 218 -7.99 15.57 -9.42
C ILE A 218 -8.02 14.39 -10.39
N VAL A 219 -8.95 14.44 -11.35
CA VAL A 219 -8.93 13.57 -12.51
C VAL A 219 -8.06 14.27 -13.55
N ASP A 220 -6.76 14.03 -13.53
CA ASP A 220 -5.89 14.53 -14.59
C ASP A 220 -6.40 14.00 -15.94
N PRO A 221 -6.39 14.81 -17.01
CA PRO A 221 -6.64 14.34 -18.36
C PRO A 221 -5.41 13.52 -18.76
N THR A 222 -5.36 12.27 -18.35
CA THR A 222 -4.18 11.47 -18.58
C THR A 222 -4.14 10.95 -20.02
N HIS A 223 -2.98 11.13 -20.68
CA HIS A 223 -2.84 10.92 -22.12
C HIS A 223 -2.25 9.56 -22.51
N TYR A 224 -1.86 8.72 -21.54
CA TYR A 224 -1.17 7.45 -21.80
C TYR A 224 -1.59 6.39 -20.79
N TRP A 225 -2.62 5.61 -21.13
CA TRP A 225 -2.96 4.42 -20.35
C TRP A 225 -2.06 3.24 -20.73
N LEU A 226 -1.27 2.76 -19.75
CA LEU A 226 -0.65 1.43 -19.71
C LEU A 226 -1.16 0.70 -18.46
N GLY A 227 -2.42 0.25 -18.49
CA GLY A 227 -3.06 -0.48 -17.38
C GLY A 227 -4.49 -0.92 -17.70
N ASN A 228 -4.99 -1.96 -17.04
CA ASN A 228 -6.23 -2.66 -17.42
C ASN A 228 -7.48 -2.07 -16.72
N TRP A 229 -8.22 -1.18 -17.38
CA TRP A 229 -9.66 -0.96 -17.13
C TRP A 229 -10.48 -2.00 -17.92
N PRO A 230 -11.69 -2.44 -17.47
CA PRO A 230 -12.52 -3.37 -18.21
C PRO A 230 -12.99 -2.69 -19.50
N GLY A 231 -12.40 -3.09 -20.62
CA GLY A 231 -12.72 -2.44 -21.89
C GLY A 231 -12.06 -3.09 -23.08
N GLU A 232 -10.74 -3.26 -23.10
CA GLU A 232 -10.04 -3.84 -24.25
C GLU A 232 -8.59 -4.18 -23.87
N PHE A 233 -8.32 -5.46 -23.69
CA PHE A 233 -6.96 -5.95 -23.69
C PHE A 233 -6.32 -5.71 -25.08
N GLY A 234 -5.24 -4.92 -25.15
CA GLY A 234 -4.33 -4.96 -26.30
C GLY A 234 -4.33 -3.79 -27.29
N GLN A 235 -4.88 -2.61 -26.96
CA GLN A 235 -4.68 -1.41 -27.78
C GLN A 235 -3.87 -0.33 -27.06
N ARG A 236 -2.94 0.33 -27.78
CA ARG A 236 -2.22 1.52 -27.30
C ARG A 236 -3.25 2.65 -27.10
N GLY A 237 -3.22 3.30 -25.93
CA GLY A 237 -4.06 4.47 -25.67
C GLY A 237 -3.96 5.51 -26.79
N ARG A 238 -5.09 6.16 -27.10
CA ARG A 238 -5.17 7.19 -28.14
C ARG A 238 -4.26 8.37 -27.76
N LYS A 239 -3.31 8.71 -28.63
CA LYS A 239 -2.68 10.04 -28.63
C LYS A 239 -3.76 11.06 -28.97
N ASN A 240 -4.23 11.84 -27.99
CA ASN A 240 -4.77 13.15 -28.32
C ASN A 240 -3.60 14.12 -28.43
N ASP A 241 -3.49 14.78 -29.58
CA ASP A 241 -2.51 15.84 -29.83
C ASP A 241 -2.81 17.03 -28.92
N ALA A 242 -2.16 17.08 -27.76
CA ALA A 242 -2.15 18.23 -26.85
C ALA A 242 -1.41 19.46 -27.42
N SER A 243 -1.26 19.56 -28.75
CA SER A 243 -0.70 20.73 -29.43
C SER A 243 -1.75 21.80 -29.76
N LYS A 244 -2.94 21.74 -29.14
CA LYS A 244 -4.08 22.60 -29.45
C LYS A 244 -4.80 23.23 -28.25
N GLU A 245 -4.20 23.27 -27.07
CA GLU A 245 -4.68 24.12 -25.97
C GLU A 245 -3.57 25.01 -25.42
#